data_AF-A0AA41QE01-F1
#
_entry.id   AF-A0AA41QE01-F1
#
_cell.length_a   1.000
_cell.length_b   1.000
_cell.length_c   1.000
_cell.angle_alpha   90.00
_cell.angle_beta   90.00
_cell.angle_gamma   90.00
#
_symmetry.space_group_name_H-M   'P 1'
#
loop_
_entity.id
_entity.type
_entity.pdbx_description
1 polymer ?
#
loop_
_entity_poly.entity_id
_entity_poly.type
_entity_poly.pdbx_seq_one_letter_code
_entity_poly.pdbx_strand_id
1 'polypeptide(L)'
;MKAWRRGAAALLAAAAVTGMVPVVASAAETGGRVVKAWFSNDIYLVPSTDVGWNDPYKQPRRLSYEEWAALGSPTPEVLEAHYAALPHSTTVYGYVFEPNPYDAQLTWDDVLQVEALSFAQWDSVGRPQPVVDLTFCEAAYCHLHKWASGDQVFLQEQRNSSAGFRQISYGEWAQLGFQAVVNQGVGFYKMPFSDTIFTLEAKYLDPATPVPAGYFFGCNGQSYEWWRYYGFPPPQVLTRPTAADRYTRVATRSDIWYSGPAGAQKLTLAGWQSVGSPAPIVDGGTITSNCSQTSPPSS
;
A
#
# COMPACT_ATOMS: atom_id res chain seq x y z
N MET A 1 28.90 24.71 -43.82
CA MET A 1 29.61 25.91 -43.31
C MET A 1 28.66 27.09 -43.27
N LYS A 2 28.16 27.48 -42.09
CA LYS A 2 27.64 28.83 -41.84
C LYS A 2 27.63 29.04 -40.33
N ALA A 3 28.64 29.78 -39.87
CA ALA A 3 28.83 30.19 -38.50
C ALA A 3 28.02 31.45 -38.22
N TRP A 4 27.28 31.49 -37.10
CA TRP A 4 26.80 32.73 -36.50
C TRP A 4 27.24 32.77 -35.03
N ARG A 5 28.14 33.72 -34.75
CA ARG A 5 28.57 34.16 -33.42
C ARG A 5 27.80 35.43 -33.06
N ARG A 6 27.87 35.77 -31.76
CA ARG A 6 27.48 37.01 -31.04
C ARG A 6 26.08 36.87 -30.45
N GLY A 7 25.84 36.89 -29.14
CA GLY A 7 26.60 37.39 -27.99
C GLY A 7 25.79 38.51 -27.31
N ALA A 8 25.52 38.43 -26.00
CA ALA A 8 25.28 39.58 -25.14
C ALA A 8 25.02 39.20 -23.67
N ALA A 9 25.70 39.95 -22.80
CA ALA A 9 25.27 40.45 -21.49
C ALA A 9 24.96 39.46 -20.35
N ALA A 10 25.99 39.21 -19.54
CA ALA A 10 25.86 38.85 -18.14
C ALA A 10 25.35 40.05 -17.32
N LEU A 11 24.17 39.91 -16.71
CA LEU A 11 23.65 40.80 -15.68
C LEU A 11 23.85 40.09 -14.33
N LEU A 12 24.93 40.46 -13.63
CA LEU A 12 25.17 40.07 -12.24
C LEU A 12 24.33 41.01 -11.34
N ALA A 13 23.11 40.60 -11.03
CA ALA A 13 22.33 41.18 -9.95
C ALA A 13 22.77 40.55 -8.63
N ALA A 14 23.58 41.27 -7.85
CA ALA A 14 23.86 40.94 -6.46
C ALA A 14 22.62 41.21 -5.60
N ALA A 15 21.73 40.22 -5.51
CA ALA A 15 20.65 40.23 -4.53
C ALA A 15 21.25 40.04 -3.14
N ALA A 16 21.33 41.13 -2.36
CA ALA A 16 21.58 41.06 -0.93
C ALA A 16 20.39 40.36 -0.26
N VAL A 17 20.46 39.04 -0.16
CA VAL A 17 19.59 38.25 0.70
C VAL A 17 19.98 38.62 2.12
N THR A 18 19.26 39.58 2.71
CA THR A 18 19.24 39.76 4.16
C THR A 18 18.61 38.51 4.73
N GLY A 19 19.46 37.53 5.03
CA GLY A 19 19.09 36.29 5.69
C GLY A 19 18.55 36.63 7.07
N MET A 20 17.23 36.77 7.17
CA MET A 20 16.54 36.52 8.43
C MET A 20 16.86 35.07 8.79
N VAL A 21 17.88 34.88 9.63
CA VAL A 21 18.05 33.62 10.34
C VAL A 21 16.79 33.51 11.19
N PRO A 22 15.90 32.53 10.97
CA PRO A 22 14.79 32.34 11.87
C PRO A 22 15.39 32.17 13.26
N VAL A 23 15.02 33.05 14.19
CA VAL A 23 15.31 32.85 15.60
C VAL A 23 14.51 31.62 15.98
N VAL A 24 15.16 30.46 15.93
CA VAL A 24 14.56 29.21 16.42
C VAL A 24 14.59 29.35 17.93
N ALA A 25 13.42 29.48 18.54
CA ALA A 25 13.27 29.46 19.99
C ALA A 25 14.00 28.23 20.55
N SER A 26 14.88 28.44 21.53
CA SER A 26 15.59 27.33 22.18
C SER A 26 14.58 26.39 22.85
N ALA A 27 14.89 25.10 22.93
CA ALA A 27 14.01 24.10 23.54
C ALA A 27 13.51 24.48 24.95
N ALA A 28 14.31 25.26 25.68
CA ALA A 28 13.99 25.79 26.99
C ALA A 28 12.69 26.64 27.01
N GLU A 29 12.29 27.26 25.89
CA GLU A 29 11.06 28.07 25.82
C GLU A 29 9.81 27.23 25.50
N THR A 30 9.96 26.04 24.93
CA THR A 30 8.81 25.21 24.51
C THR A 30 8.29 24.28 25.62
N GLY A 31 9.03 24.11 26.72
CA GLY A 31 8.68 23.23 27.83
C GLY A 31 8.63 21.73 27.50
N GLY A 32 8.82 21.32 26.25
CA GLY A 32 8.71 19.93 25.81
C GLY A 32 9.87 19.02 26.22
N ARG A 33 9.63 17.72 26.21
CA ARG A 33 10.63 16.66 26.41
C ARG A 33 11.09 16.14 25.06
N VAL A 34 12.40 15.89 24.94
CA VAL A 34 12.96 15.21 23.77
C VAL A 34 13.15 13.75 24.14
N VAL A 35 12.50 12.84 23.41
CA VAL A 35 12.45 11.42 23.73
C VAL A 35 12.88 10.56 22.53
N LYS A 36 13.29 9.32 22.79
CA LYS A 36 13.52 8.30 21.75
C LYS A 36 13.22 6.91 22.27
N ALA A 37 12.89 5.99 21.38
CA ALA A 37 12.85 4.56 21.68
C ALA A 37 14.27 3.96 21.69
N TRP A 38 14.49 2.90 22.48
CA TRP A 38 15.78 2.20 22.51
C TRP A 38 16.14 1.56 21.15
N PHE A 39 15.14 1.05 20.44
CA PHE A 39 15.31 0.34 19.16
C PHE A 39 15.35 1.27 17.93
N SER A 40 15.16 2.58 18.12
CA SER A 40 15.05 3.56 17.03
C SER A 40 16.07 4.69 17.16
N ASN A 41 16.45 5.25 16.02
CA ASN A 41 17.25 6.48 15.96
C ASN A 41 16.40 7.73 15.83
N ASP A 42 15.09 7.56 15.68
CA ASP A 42 14.17 8.68 15.59
C ASP A 42 14.04 9.38 16.95
N ILE A 43 14.08 10.70 16.91
CA ILE A 43 13.95 11.57 18.07
C ILE A 43 12.62 12.29 17.95
N TYR A 44 11.86 12.35 19.04
CA TYR A 44 10.56 13.01 19.09
C TYR A 44 10.59 14.16 20.09
N LEU A 45 9.91 15.25 19.75
CA LEU A 45 9.54 16.29 20.70
C LEU A 45 8.13 16.00 21.20
N VAL A 46 8.01 15.75 22.50
CA VAL A 46 6.75 15.61 23.21
C VAL A 46 6.46 16.95 23.90
N PRO A 47 5.43 17.70 23.49
CA PRO A 47 5.09 18.97 24.11
C PRO A 47 4.80 18.82 25.61
N SER A 48 5.17 19.82 26.42
CA SER A 48 4.71 19.87 27.81
C SER A 48 3.23 20.21 27.83
N THR A 49 2.40 19.35 28.43
CA THR A 49 0.97 19.60 28.53
C THR A 49 0.47 19.43 29.96
N ASP A 50 0.14 20.55 30.58
CA ASP A 50 -0.91 20.67 31.61
C ASP A 50 -2.32 20.78 30.98
N VAL A 51 -2.45 20.66 29.66
CA VAL A 51 -3.69 20.99 28.92
C VAL A 51 -4.08 19.84 27.99
N GLY A 52 -5.33 19.40 28.07
CA GLY A 52 -5.84 18.13 27.56
C GLY A 52 -5.56 17.76 26.09
N TRP A 53 -5.47 16.44 25.89
CA TRP A 53 -4.87 15.72 24.76
C TRP A 53 -5.61 15.76 23.41
N ASN A 54 -6.82 16.30 23.35
CA ASN A 54 -7.57 16.41 22.10
C ASN A 54 -7.12 17.60 21.22
N ASP A 55 -5.96 18.20 21.51
CA ASP A 55 -5.38 19.25 20.68
C ASP A 55 -4.50 18.62 19.58
N PRO A 56 -4.97 18.57 18.31
CA PRO A 56 -4.20 18.00 17.20
C PRO A 56 -2.88 18.75 16.94
N TYR A 57 -2.70 19.96 17.51
CA TYR A 57 -1.48 20.73 17.38
C TYR A 57 -0.41 20.39 18.45
N LYS A 58 -0.70 19.47 19.38
CA LYS A 58 0.20 19.06 20.47
C LYS A 58 0.56 17.59 20.46
N GLN A 59 0.44 16.94 19.31
CA GLN A 59 0.89 15.57 19.12
C GLN A 59 2.42 15.48 19.17
N PRO A 60 2.98 14.38 19.72
CA PRO A 60 4.40 14.10 19.60
C PRO A 60 4.86 14.19 18.15
N ARG A 61 5.95 14.89 17.91
CA ARG A 61 6.43 15.15 16.56
C ARG A 61 7.85 14.65 16.39
N ARG A 62 8.10 13.87 15.35
CA ARG A 62 9.45 13.49 14.94
C ARG A 62 10.26 14.75 14.61
N LEU A 63 11.46 14.85 15.16
CA LEU A 63 12.43 15.89 14.87
C LEU A 63 13.37 15.44 13.76
N SER A 64 13.64 16.32 12.79
CA SER A 64 14.83 16.17 11.95
C SER A 64 16.10 16.43 12.77
N TYR A 65 17.25 16.07 12.21
CA TYR A 65 18.54 16.39 12.83
C TYR A 65 18.72 17.90 13.02
N GLU A 66 18.35 18.70 12.02
CA GLU A 66 18.45 20.16 12.06
C GLU A 66 17.54 20.76 13.13
N GLU A 67 16.33 20.24 13.29
CA GLU A 67 15.40 20.68 14.33
C GLU A 67 15.91 20.33 15.72
N TRP A 68 16.38 19.09 15.93
CA TRP A 68 17.00 18.67 17.20
C TRP A 68 18.27 19.48 17.50
N ALA A 69 19.08 19.78 16.49
CA ALA A 69 20.29 20.60 16.65
C ALA A 69 19.93 22.06 17.01
N ALA A 70 18.91 22.63 16.38
CA ALA A 70 18.42 23.97 16.68
C ALA A 70 17.85 24.09 18.10
N LEU A 71 17.35 22.98 18.67
CA LEU A 71 16.97 22.87 20.08
C LEU A 71 18.17 22.82 21.05
N GLY A 72 19.41 22.91 20.55
CA GLY A 72 20.62 22.80 21.35
C GLY A 72 21.11 21.37 21.54
N SER A 73 20.64 20.43 20.70
CA SER A 73 21.00 19.02 20.75
C SER A 73 20.80 18.36 22.14
N PRO A 74 19.66 18.59 22.82
CA PRO A 74 19.44 18.01 24.15
C PRO A 74 19.53 16.49 24.07
N THR A 75 20.13 15.85 25.08
CA THR A 75 20.20 14.39 25.15
C THR A 75 18.77 13.83 25.25
N PRO A 76 18.31 13.02 24.28
CA PRO A 76 16.97 12.47 24.33
C PRO A 76 16.81 11.52 25.53
N GLU A 77 15.68 11.62 26.23
CA GLU A 77 15.25 10.63 27.20
C GLU A 77 14.90 9.33 26.49
N VAL A 78 15.42 8.21 26.99
CA VAL A 78 15.14 6.91 26.39
C VAL A 78 13.93 6.28 27.07
N LEU A 79 12.87 6.03 26.28
CA LEU A 79 11.64 5.43 26.77
C LEU A 79 11.75 3.91 26.85
N GLU A 80 10.98 3.32 27.77
CA GLU A 80 10.86 1.87 27.89
C GLU A 80 10.20 1.27 26.64
N ALA A 81 10.89 0.30 26.05
CA ALA A 81 10.42 -0.41 24.87
C ALA A 81 9.63 -1.65 25.24
N HIS A 82 8.51 -1.83 24.56
CA HIS A 82 7.70 -3.03 24.56
C HIS A 82 7.78 -3.70 23.19
N TYR A 83 7.42 -4.99 23.16
CA TYR A 83 7.56 -5.82 21.96
C TYR A 83 6.29 -6.60 21.73
N ALA A 84 5.75 -6.51 20.52
CA ALA A 84 4.55 -7.22 20.11
C ALA A 84 4.74 -7.86 18.74
N ALA A 85 3.94 -8.87 18.47
CA ALA A 85 3.83 -9.50 17.18
C ALA A 85 2.36 -9.86 16.91
N LEU A 86 1.95 -9.76 15.66
CA LEU A 86 0.66 -10.28 15.25
C LEU A 86 0.72 -11.82 15.22
N PRO A 87 -0.33 -12.56 15.59
CA PRO A 87 -0.31 -14.03 15.65
C PRO A 87 0.10 -14.74 14.35
N HIS A 88 0.00 -14.05 13.22
CA HIS A 88 0.24 -14.55 11.88
C HIS A 88 1.47 -13.93 11.21
N SER A 89 2.15 -13.00 11.89
CA SER A 89 3.33 -12.31 11.36
C SER A 89 4.58 -12.86 12.03
N THR A 90 5.66 -13.00 11.25
CA THR A 90 7.00 -13.24 11.80
C THR A 90 7.70 -11.94 12.18
N THR A 91 7.07 -10.80 11.89
CA THR A 91 7.62 -9.48 12.20
C THR A 91 7.43 -9.18 13.68
N VAL A 92 8.54 -8.89 14.35
CA VAL A 92 8.54 -8.34 15.70
C VAL A 92 8.47 -6.83 15.60
N TYR A 93 7.55 -6.23 16.33
CA TYR A 93 7.42 -4.78 16.43
C TYR A 93 7.95 -4.31 17.78
N GLY A 94 8.78 -3.29 17.74
CA GLY A 94 9.10 -2.49 18.90
C GLY A 94 8.10 -1.35 18.99
N TYR A 95 7.59 -1.09 20.19
CA TYR A 95 6.76 0.07 20.44
C TYR A 95 7.08 0.72 21.78
N VAL A 96 6.80 2.01 21.89
CA VAL A 96 6.92 2.76 23.14
C VAL A 96 5.62 3.50 23.37
N PHE A 97 5.17 3.51 24.62
CA PHE A 97 4.05 4.34 25.02
C PHE A 97 4.52 5.76 25.28
N GLU A 98 3.61 6.71 25.06
CA GLU A 98 3.77 8.04 25.60
C GLU A 98 3.74 7.97 27.13
N PRO A 99 4.70 8.60 27.84
CA PRO A 99 4.68 8.62 29.29
C PRO A 99 3.50 9.46 29.80
N ASN A 100 2.41 8.81 30.21
CA ASN A 100 1.26 9.46 30.83
C ASN A 100 1.33 9.31 32.37
N PRO A 101 1.62 10.38 33.13
CA PRO A 101 1.67 10.30 34.60
C PRO A 101 0.28 10.24 35.25
N TYR A 102 -0.79 10.49 34.50
CA TYR A 102 -2.16 10.58 35.01
C TYR A 102 -2.99 9.32 34.76
N ASP A 103 -2.55 8.45 33.84
CA ASP A 103 -3.21 7.17 33.56
C ASP A 103 -2.23 6.01 33.75
N ALA A 104 -2.61 5.10 34.65
CA ALA A 104 -1.84 3.87 34.85
C ALA A 104 -2.23 2.78 33.84
N GLN A 105 -3.33 2.95 33.10
CA GLN A 105 -3.79 2.03 32.08
C GLN A 105 -3.35 2.51 30.71
N LEU A 106 -2.26 1.92 30.21
CA LEU A 106 -1.79 2.17 28.85
C LEU A 106 -2.69 1.42 27.86
N THR A 107 -3.19 2.15 26.87
CA THR A 107 -3.99 1.65 25.76
C THR A 107 -3.23 1.77 24.44
N TRP A 108 -3.73 1.17 23.35
CA TRP A 108 -3.09 1.29 22.04
C TRP A 108 -3.12 2.72 21.49
N ASP A 109 -4.05 3.57 21.96
CA ASP A 109 -4.11 4.99 21.63
C ASP A 109 -2.94 5.79 22.22
N ASP A 110 -2.30 5.27 23.28
CA ASP A 110 -1.15 5.91 23.95
C ASP A 110 0.19 5.53 23.29
N VAL A 111 0.19 4.78 22.18
CA VAL A 111 1.43 4.36 21.52
C VAL A 111 2.04 5.51 20.73
N LEU A 112 3.16 6.02 21.24
CA LEU A 112 3.93 7.10 20.63
C LEU A 112 4.61 6.67 19.32
N GLN A 113 5.22 5.49 19.32
CA GLN A 113 5.99 5.00 18.18
C GLN A 113 5.85 3.48 18.07
N VAL A 114 5.70 2.99 16.83
CA VAL A 114 5.76 1.57 16.45
C VAL A 114 6.70 1.40 15.27
N GLU A 115 7.61 0.44 15.36
CA GLU A 115 8.56 0.12 14.30
C GLU A 115 8.65 -1.41 14.11
N ALA A 116 8.61 -1.86 12.86
CA ALA A 116 8.95 -3.24 12.52
C ALA A 116 10.46 -3.42 12.67
N LEU A 117 10.90 -4.31 13.57
CA LEU A 117 12.31 -4.52 13.84
C LEU A 117 12.91 -5.47 12.82
N SER A 118 14.06 -5.08 12.26
CA SER A 118 14.94 -6.05 11.62
C SER A 118 15.47 -7.06 12.65
N PHE A 119 15.91 -8.23 12.17
CA PHE A 119 16.52 -9.23 13.03
C PHE A 119 17.71 -8.66 13.83
N ALA A 120 18.53 -7.80 13.22
CA ALA A 120 19.66 -7.16 13.89
C ALA A 120 19.21 -6.16 14.98
N GLN A 121 18.13 -5.41 14.77
CA GLN A 121 17.56 -4.53 15.81
C GLN A 121 16.94 -5.33 16.95
N TRP A 122 16.26 -6.44 16.66
CA TRP A 122 15.71 -7.31 17.70
C TRP A 122 16.82 -8.04 18.48
N ASP A 123 17.90 -8.42 17.80
CA ASP A 123 19.09 -9.01 18.41
C ASP A 123 19.84 -8.03 19.33
N SER A 124 20.00 -6.77 18.91
CA SER A 124 20.73 -5.76 19.69
C SER A 124 20.06 -5.41 21.01
N VAL A 125 18.76 -5.69 21.14
CA VAL A 125 17.99 -5.51 22.38
C VAL A 125 17.80 -6.82 23.17
N GLY A 126 18.53 -7.89 22.80
CA GLY A 126 18.54 -9.16 23.53
C GLY A 126 17.41 -10.12 23.18
N ARG A 127 16.72 -9.93 22.04
CA ARG A 127 15.61 -10.77 21.56
C ARG A 127 14.51 -11.02 22.59
N PRO A 128 13.92 -9.97 23.19
CA PRO A 128 12.81 -10.13 24.11
C PRO A 128 11.65 -10.85 23.42
N GLN A 129 10.98 -11.73 24.15
CA GLN A 129 9.81 -12.46 23.65
C GLN A 129 8.67 -11.47 23.42
N PRO A 130 8.18 -11.30 22.18
CA PRO A 130 7.06 -10.39 21.91
C PRO A 130 5.76 -10.93 22.49
N VAL A 131 4.91 -10.01 22.93
CA VAL A 131 3.50 -10.29 23.22
C VAL A 131 2.79 -10.58 21.90
N VAL A 132 2.15 -11.75 21.81
CA VAL A 132 1.40 -12.13 20.61
C VAL A 132 -0.07 -11.79 20.82
N ASP A 133 -0.53 -10.72 20.15
CA ASP A 133 -1.89 -10.21 20.29
C ASP A 133 -2.40 -9.64 18.96
N LEU A 134 -3.63 -10.00 18.59
CA LEU A 134 -4.27 -9.47 17.39
C LEU A 134 -4.74 -8.01 17.60
N THR A 135 -5.07 -7.61 18.83
CA THR A 135 -5.50 -6.23 19.12
C THR A 135 -4.40 -5.19 18.85
N PHE A 136 -3.13 -5.62 18.88
CA PHE A 136 -1.98 -4.81 18.47
C PHE A 136 -2.07 -4.29 17.03
N CYS A 137 -2.96 -4.82 16.19
CA CYS A 137 -3.20 -4.30 14.85
C CYS A 137 -3.52 -2.80 14.81
N GLU A 138 -4.18 -2.29 15.84
CA GLU A 138 -4.49 -0.86 15.96
C GLU A 138 -3.20 -0.02 16.00
N ALA A 139 -2.27 -0.37 16.89
CA ALA A 139 -0.96 0.27 16.98
C ALA A 139 -0.07 -0.03 15.75
N ALA A 140 -0.20 -1.21 15.14
CA ALA A 140 0.56 -1.61 13.94
C ALA A 140 0.03 -1.00 12.62
N TYR A 141 -1.05 -0.22 12.68
CA TYR A 141 -1.71 0.39 11.51
C TYR A 141 -2.18 -0.67 10.49
N CYS A 142 -2.82 -1.73 10.96
CA CYS A 142 -3.44 -2.69 10.05
C CYS A 142 -4.64 -2.07 9.32
N HIS A 143 -4.84 -2.46 8.07
CA HIS A 143 -6.06 -2.13 7.32
C HIS A 143 -6.84 -3.39 6.97
N LEU A 144 -8.16 -3.31 7.06
CA LEU A 144 -9.06 -4.36 6.60
C LEU A 144 -9.62 -4.01 5.24
N HIS A 145 -9.56 -4.96 4.31
CA HIS A 145 -9.97 -4.80 2.92
C HIS A 145 -10.98 -5.86 2.52
N LYS A 146 -11.88 -5.47 1.61
CA LYS A 146 -12.81 -6.39 0.94
C LYS A 146 -12.79 -6.11 -0.55
N TRP A 147 -12.50 -7.14 -1.35
CA TRP A 147 -12.43 -7.02 -2.81
C TRP A 147 -13.82 -7.06 -3.43
N ALA A 148 -14.02 -6.39 -4.57
CA ALA A 148 -15.33 -6.37 -5.22
C ALA A 148 -15.83 -7.75 -5.68
N SER A 149 -14.94 -8.73 -5.82
CA SER A 149 -15.25 -10.09 -6.28
C SER A 149 -15.74 -11.04 -5.18
N GLY A 150 -15.80 -10.62 -3.91
CA GLY A 150 -16.18 -11.51 -2.81
C GLY A 150 -16.40 -10.82 -1.46
N ASP A 151 -16.91 -11.59 -0.49
CA ASP A 151 -17.24 -11.10 0.85
C ASP A 151 -16.15 -11.37 1.91
N GLN A 152 -15.02 -11.94 1.50
CA GLN A 152 -13.91 -12.22 2.41
C GLN A 152 -13.22 -10.94 2.86
N VAL A 153 -12.79 -10.91 4.12
CA VAL A 153 -12.03 -9.80 4.71
C VAL A 153 -10.55 -10.15 4.69
N PHE A 154 -9.74 -9.20 4.25
CA PHE A 154 -8.28 -9.32 4.18
C PHE A 154 -7.63 -8.26 5.05
N LEU A 155 -6.62 -8.66 5.80
CA LEU A 155 -5.81 -7.78 6.65
C LEU A 155 -4.50 -7.47 5.93
N GLN A 156 -4.11 -6.19 5.90
CA GLN A 156 -2.83 -5.71 5.41
C GLN A 156 -2.05 -5.05 6.55
N GLU A 157 -0.81 -5.50 6.78
CA GLU A 157 0.11 -4.90 7.73
C GLU A 157 0.79 -3.67 7.10
N GLN A 158 0.30 -2.45 7.33
CA GLN A 158 0.78 -1.27 6.60
C GLN A 158 2.28 -1.00 6.83
N ARG A 159 2.76 -1.19 8.06
CA ARG A 159 4.18 -1.01 8.40
C ARG A 159 5.11 -2.07 7.82
N ASN A 160 4.56 -3.19 7.34
CA ASN A 160 5.29 -4.19 6.60
C ASN A 160 4.61 -4.41 5.24
N SER A 161 4.76 -3.44 4.33
CA SER A 161 4.14 -3.48 3.00
C SER A 161 4.54 -4.72 2.18
N SER A 162 5.63 -5.39 2.54
CA SER A 162 6.07 -6.65 1.93
C SER A 162 5.32 -7.89 2.41
N ALA A 163 4.62 -7.82 3.56
CA ALA A 163 3.84 -8.94 4.10
C ALA A 163 2.63 -9.30 3.22
N GLY A 164 2.18 -8.37 2.38
CA GLY A 164 0.99 -8.55 1.56
C GLY A 164 -0.29 -8.53 2.39
N PHE A 165 -1.33 -9.14 1.82
CA PHE A 165 -2.65 -9.28 2.42
C PHE A 165 -2.85 -10.72 2.89
N ARG A 166 -3.63 -10.89 3.95
CA ARG A 166 -4.05 -12.21 4.43
C ARG A 166 -5.55 -12.23 4.66
N GLN A 167 -6.22 -13.28 4.19
CA GLN A 167 -7.61 -13.51 4.56
C GLN A 167 -7.72 -13.79 6.07
N ILE A 168 -8.63 -13.10 6.74
CA ILE A 168 -8.95 -13.35 8.16
C ILE A 168 -10.29 -14.07 8.29
N SER A 169 -10.40 -14.88 9.32
CA SER A 169 -11.63 -15.54 9.73
C SER A 169 -12.58 -14.57 10.43
N TYR A 170 -13.85 -14.96 10.55
CA TYR A 170 -14.83 -14.19 11.33
C TYR A 170 -14.42 -14.01 12.79
N GLY A 171 -13.80 -15.03 13.41
CA GLY A 171 -13.33 -14.97 14.79
C GLY A 171 -12.17 -13.97 14.98
N GLU A 172 -11.24 -13.91 14.04
CA GLU A 172 -10.16 -12.90 14.04
C GLU A 172 -10.73 -11.48 13.85
N TRP A 173 -11.69 -11.30 12.94
CA TRP A 173 -12.35 -10.02 12.77
C TRP A 173 -13.15 -9.58 14.01
N ALA A 174 -13.76 -10.54 14.72
CA ALA A 174 -14.45 -10.30 15.98
C ALA A 174 -13.49 -9.91 17.12
N GLN A 175 -12.30 -10.52 17.19
CA GLN A 175 -11.24 -10.13 18.14
C GLN A 175 -10.75 -8.70 17.90
N LEU A 176 -10.78 -8.24 16.65
CA LEU A 176 -10.53 -6.85 16.27
C LEU A 176 -11.75 -5.93 16.53
N GLY A 177 -12.80 -6.40 17.22
CA GLY A 177 -13.99 -5.60 17.51
C GLY A 177 -14.83 -5.25 16.27
N PHE A 178 -14.75 -6.05 15.20
CA PHE A 178 -15.42 -5.78 13.92
C PHE A 178 -15.07 -4.42 13.32
N GLN A 179 -13.78 -4.03 13.38
CA GLN A 179 -13.25 -2.85 12.71
C GLN A 179 -13.78 -2.71 11.28
N ALA A 180 -14.00 -1.45 10.86
CA ALA A 180 -14.54 -1.14 9.55
C ALA A 180 -13.64 -1.65 8.42
N VAL A 181 -14.27 -2.16 7.36
CA VAL A 181 -13.57 -2.74 6.20
C VAL A 181 -13.63 -1.77 5.03
N VAL A 182 -12.48 -1.51 4.40
CA VAL A 182 -12.37 -0.71 3.19
C VAL A 182 -12.77 -1.54 1.98
N ASN A 183 -13.93 -1.22 1.40
CA ASN A 183 -14.38 -1.83 0.15
C ASN A 183 -13.54 -1.34 -1.02
N GLN A 184 -12.88 -2.27 -1.70
CA GLN A 184 -12.07 -2.00 -2.87
C GLN A 184 -12.98 -1.95 -4.10
N GLY A 185 -12.79 -0.93 -4.95
CA GLY A 185 -13.50 -0.85 -6.23
C GLY A 185 -13.07 -1.93 -7.23
N VAL A 186 -11.90 -2.56 -6.99
CA VAL A 186 -11.32 -3.62 -7.80
C VAL A 186 -11.65 -5.00 -7.24
N GLY A 187 -11.88 -5.97 -8.13
CA GLY A 187 -12.07 -7.38 -7.81
C GLY A 187 -11.14 -8.29 -8.62
N PHE A 188 -11.12 -9.57 -8.24
CA PHE A 188 -10.34 -10.62 -8.89
C PHE A 188 -11.28 -11.50 -9.70
N TYR A 189 -10.94 -11.72 -10.96
CA TYR A 189 -11.79 -12.42 -11.91
C TYR A 189 -11.01 -13.41 -12.73
N LYS A 190 -11.72 -14.38 -13.29
CA LYS A 190 -11.21 -15.26 -14.34
C LYS A 190 -12.29 -15.59 -15.35
N MET A 191 -11.87 -15.93 -16.56
CA MET A 191 -12.77 -16.44 -17.58
C MET A 191 -12.92 -17.95 -17.45
N PRO A 192 -14.08 -18.54 -17.75
CA PRO A 192 -14.31 -19.99 -17.64
C PRO A 192 -13.39 -20.83 -18.56
N PHE A 193 -12.83 -20.21 -19.60
CA PHE A 193 -11.91 -20.84 -20.55
C PHE A 193 -10.43 -20.56 -20.28
N SER A 194 -10.09 -19.81 -19.22
CA SER A 194 -8.72 -19.39 -18.92
C SER A 194 -8.39 -19.53 -17.43
N ASP A 195 -7.18 -20.01 -17.13
CA ASP A 195 -6.67 -20.03 -15.76
C ASP A 195 -6.05 -18.68 -15.34
N THR A 196 -5.95 -17.73 -16.27
CA THR A 196 -5.43 -16.39 -15.98
C THR A 196 -6.38 -15.63 -15.05
N ILE A 197 -5.87 -15.24 -13.90
CA ILE A 197 -6.52 -14.31 -12.98
C ILE A 197 -6.16 -12.88 -13.39
N PHE A 198 -7.15 -12.01 -13.37
CA PHE A 198 -6.97 -10.59 -13.65
C PHE A 198 -7.79 -9.75 -12.68
N THR A 199 -7.43 -8.47 -12.61
CA THR A 199 -8.19 -7.47 -11.87
C THR A 199 -9.01 -6.59 -12.78
N LEU A 200 -10.18 -6.20 -12.29
CA LEU A 200 -11.05 -5.26 -12.97
C LEU A 200 -11.83 -4.45 -11.93
N GLU A 201 -12.04 -3.16 -12.17
CA GLU A 201 -12.99 -2.41 -11.34
C GLU A 201 -14.41 -2.93 -11.59
N ALA A 202 -15.21 -3.09 -10.53
CA ALA A 202 -16.55 -3.66 -10.62
C ALA A 202 -17.45 -2.95 -11.64
N LYS A 203 -17.29 -1.63 -11.80
CA LYS A 203 -18.05 -0.83 -12.77
C LYS A 203 -17.82 -1.22 -14.23
N TYR A 204 -16.67 -1.81 -14.55
CA TYR A 204 -16.33 -2.27 -15.91
C TYR A 204 -16.82 -3.69 -16.22
N LEU A 205 -17.45 -4.37 -15.25
CA LEU A 205 -18.16 -5.62 -15.51
C LEU A 205 -19.44 -5.40 -16.33
N ASP A 206 -20.01 -4.20 -16.27
CA ASP A 206 -21.15 -3.83 -17.09
C ASP A 206 -20.72 -3.70 -18.56
N PRO A 207 -21.31 -4.48 -19.50
CA PRO A 207 -21.03 -4.36 -20.93
C PRO A 207 -21.33 -2.97 -21.51
N ALA A 208 -22.17 -2.16 -20.86
CA ALA A 208 -22.50 -0.80 -21.27
C ALA A 208 -21.45 0.23 -20.84
N THR A 209 -20.58 -0.09 -19.87
CA THR A 209 -19.56 0.84 -19.39
C THR A 209 -18.32 0.74 -20.26
N PRO A 210 -17.99 1.77 -21.08
CA PRO A 210 -16.79 1.73 -21.90
C PRO A 210 -15.57 1.71 -20.98
N VAL A 211 -14.60 0.85 -21.31
CA VAL A 211 -13.35 0.82 -20.56
C VAL A 211 -12.35 1.78 -21.21
N PRO A 212 -11.68 2.66 -20.42
CA PRO A 212 -10.80 3.68 -20.99
C PRO A 212 -9.74 3.09 -21.93
N ALA A 213 -9.48 3.77 -23.05
CA ALA A 213 -8.39 3.40 -23.94
C ALA A 213 -7.06 3.44 -23.16
N GLY A 214 -6.24 2.38 -23.29
CA GLY A 214 -4.98 2.25 -22.55
C GLY A 214 -5.10 1.48 -21.22
N TYR A 215 -6.30 1.06 -20.82
CA TYR A 215 -6.42 -0.01 -19.82
C TYR A 215 -5.98 -1.33 -20.49
N PHE A 216 -4.69 -1.63 -20.43
CA PHE A 216 -4.07 -2.78 -21.10
C PHE A 216 -4.46 -4.08 -20.38
N PHE A 217 -5.54 -4.69 -20.83
CA PHE A 217 -6.06 -5.94 -20.30
C PHE A 217 -5.35 -7.19 -20.85
N GLY A 218 -4.88 -7.12 -22.09
CA GLY A 218 -4.35 -8.29 -22.81
C GLY A 218 -3.00 -8.82 -22.34
N CYS A 219 -2.25 -8.05 -21.55
CA CYS A 219 -0.83 -8.32 -21.29
C CYS A 219 -0.47 -8.31 -19.79
N ASN A 220 -1.47 -8.13 -18.93
CA ASN A 220 -1.34 -8.05 -17.47
C ASN A 220 -2.00 -9.26 -16.81
N GLY A 221 -1.88 -10.44 -17.42
CA GLY A 221 -2.18 -11.68 -16.70
C GLY A 221 -1.37 -11.66 -15.41
N GLN A 222 -2.06 -11.66 -14.28
CA GLN A 222 -1.38 -11.41 -13.03
C GLN A 222 -0.54 -12.63 -12.67
N SER A 223 0.70 -12.40 -12.25
CA SER A 223 1.57 -13.49 -11.83
C SER A 223 1.02 -14.15 -10.56
N TYR A 224 1.42 -15.40 -10.32
CA TYR A 224 1.09 -16.09 -9.08
C TYR A 224 1.56 -15.32 -7.85
N GLU A 225 2.78 -14.77 -7.87
CA GLU A 225 3.32 -13.96 -6.77
C GLU A 225 2.51 -12.68 -6.54
N TRP A 226 1.99 -12.07 -7.60
CA TRP A 226 1.08 -10.94 -7.47
C TRP A 226 -0.24 -11.36 -6.81
N TRP A 227 -0.86 -12.46 -7.24
CA TRP A 227 -2.11 -12.94 -6.63
C TRP A 227 -1.91 -13.36 -5.16
N ARG A 228 -0.76 -13.98 -4.87
CA ARG A 228 -0.31 -14.32 -3.52
C ARG A 228 -0.13 -13.10 -2.64
N TYR A 229 0.45 -12.02 -3.17
CA TYR A 229 0.61 -10.76 -2.44
C TYR A 229 -0.74 -10.25 -1.93
N TYR A 230 -1.84 -10.43 -2.68
CA TYR A 230 -3.19 -10.04 -2.26
C TYR A 230 -3.92 -11.09 -1.39
N GLY A 231 -3.22 -12.12 -0.92
CA GLY A 231 -3.78 -13.12 -0.01
C GLY A 231 -4.67 -14.16 -0.69
N PHE A 232 -4.46 -14.38 -1.99
CA PHE A 232 -5.26 -15.29 -2.82
C PHE A 232 -6.78 -15.03 -2.79
N PRO A 233 -7.28 -13.83 -3.12
CA PRO A 233 -8.72 -13.61 -3.17
C PRO A 233 -9.35 -14.56 -4.20
N PRO A 234 -10.43 -15.27 -3.83
CA PRO A 234 -11.05 -16.23 -4.74
C PRO A 234 -11.59 -15.48 -5.97
N PRO A 235 -11.15 -15.82 -7.18
CA PRO A 235 -11.57 -15.11 -8.37
C PRO A 235 -13.03 -15.44 -8.70
N GLN A 236 -13.82 -14.42 -9.02
CA GLN A 236 -15.16 -14.62 -9.56
C GLN A 236 -15.06 -15.05 -11.03
N VAL A 237 -15.79 -16.11 -11.39
CA VAL A 237 -15.86 -16.58 -12.78
C VAL A 237 -16.82 -15.72 -13.57
N LEU A 238 -16.32 -15.05 -14.62
CA LEU A 238 -17.14 -14.24 -15.51
C LEU A 238 -17.71 -15.08 -16.65
N THR A 239 -19.00 -15.36 -16.59
CA THR A 239 -19.73 -16.13 -17.62
C THR A 239 -20.32 -15.24 -18.72
N ARG A 240 -20.12 -13.93 -18.64
CA ARG A 240 -20.60 -12.95 -19.62
C ARG A 240 -19.46 -12.06 -20.09
N PRO A 241 -19.43 -11.70 -21.38
CA PRO A 241 -18.48 -10.71 -21.89
C PRO A 241 -18.65 -9.35 -21.23
N THR A 242 -17.54 -8.68 -20.99
CA THR A 242 -17.43 -7.28 -20.57
C THR A 242 -17.21 -6.38 -21.79
N ALA A 243 -17.31 -5.06 -21.60
CA ALA A 243 -17.00 -4.09 -22.67
C ALA A 243 -15.52 -4.17 -23.14
N ALA A 244 -14.63 -4.72 -22.30
CA ALA A 244 -13.22 -4.93 -22.62
C ALA A 244 -12.97 -6.16 -23.50
N ASP A 245 -13.91 -7.10 -23.58
CA ASP A 245 -13.70 -8.35 -24.30
C ASP A 245 -13.90 -8.15 -25.80
N ARG A 246 -12.99 -8.77 -26.57
CA ARG A 246 -13.05 -8.82 -28.03
C ARG A 246 -12.93 -10.27 -28.47
N TYR A 247 -13.85 -10.66 -29.34
CA TYR A 247 -13.84 -11.97 -29.99
C TYR A 247 -13.67 -11.70 -31.48
N THR A 248 -12.60 -12.20 -32.07
CA THR A 248 -12.29 -11.97 -33.49
C THR A 248 -12.22 -13.29 -34.23
N ARG A 249 -12.60 -13.26 -35.51
CA ARG A 249 -12.34 -14.35 -36.45
C ARG A 249 -11.69 -13.77 -37.70
N VAL A 250 -10.74 -14.50 -38.27
CA VAL A 250 -10.19 -14.16 -39.59
C VAL A 250 -11.19 -14.64 -40.64
N ALA A 251 -11.53 -13.81 -41.63
CA ALA A 251 -12.57 -14.13 -42.62
C ALA A 251 -12.44 -15.51 -43.29
N THR A 252 -11.22 -16.00 -43.48
CA THR A 252 -10.90 -17.28 -44.13
C THR A 252 -10.75 -18.45 -43.15
N ARG A 253 -10.95 -18.25 -41.84
CA ARG A 253 -10.74 -19.25 -40.78
C ARG A 253 -11.95 -19.34 -39.85
N SER A 254 -12.20 -20.55 -39.32
CA SER A 254 -13.23 -20.79 -38.30
C SER A 254 -12.76 -20.55 -36.86
N ASP A 255 -11.46 -20.28 -36.67
CA ASP A 255 -10.88 -20.04 -35.37
C ASP A 255 -11.37 -18.72 -34.77
N ILE A 256 -11.82 -18.78 -33.52
CA ILE A 256 -12.20 -17.61 -32.73
C ILE A 256 -11.05 -17.29 -31.78
N TRP A 257 -10.64 -16.03 -31.78
CA TRP A 257 -9.63 -15.49 -30.89
C TRP A 257 -10.27 -14.60 -29.87
N TYR A 258 -9.82 -14.72 -28.63
CA TYR A 258 -10.14 -13.81 -27.54
C TYR A 258 -9.02 -12.78 -27.37
N SER A 259 -9.39 -11.54 -27.08
CA SER A 259 -8.51 -10.50 -26.59
C SER A 259 -9.25 -9.69 -25.53
N GLY A 260 -8.77 -9.72 -24.29
CA GLY A 260 -9.37 -9.00 -23.18
C GLY A 260 -8.57 -9.18 -21.88
N PRO A 261 -9.17 -8.98 -20.69
CA PRO A 261 -8.47 -9.04 -19.40
C PRO A 261 -7.79 -10.36 -19.08
N ALA A 262 -8.29 -11.48 -19.62
CA ALA A 262 -7.65 -12.78 -19.45
C ALA A 262 -6.55 -13.07 -20.50
N GLY A 263 -6.05 -12.04 -21.18
CA GLY A 263 -5.02 -12.15 -22.20
C GLY A 263 -5.54 -12.29 -23.63
N ALA A 264 -4.65 -12.63 -24.56
CA ALA A 264 -4.98 -12.97 -25.94
C ALA A 264 -4.72 -14.45 -26.22
N GLN A 265 -5.74 -15.19 -26.67
CA GLN A 265 -5.62 -16.62 -26.93
C GLN A 265 -6.65 -17.12 -27.95
N LYS A 266 -6.32 -18.22 -28.64
CA LYS A 266 -7.27 -18.95 -29.48
C LYS A 266 -8.23 -19.72 -28.59
N LEU A 267 -9.53 -19.59 -28.83
CA LEU A 267 -10.56 -20.31 -28.09
C LEU A 267 -10.90 -21.66 -28.75
N THR A 268 -11.20 -22.65 -27.90
CA THR A 268 -11.95 -23.84 -28.35
C THR A 268 -13.44 -23.49 -28.49
N LEU A 269 -14.21 -24.32 -29.21
CA LEU A 269 -15.66 -24.14 -29.31
C LEU A 269 -16.32 -24.11 -27.93
N ALA A 270 -15.94 -25.04 -27.04
CA ALA A 270 -16.43 -25.09 -25.67
C ALA A 270 -16.07 -23.81 -24.88
N GLY A 271 -14.85 -23.29 -25.06
CA GLY A 271 -14.43 -22.04 -24.43
C GLY A 271 -15.26 -20.85 -24.88
N TRP A 272 -15.50 -20.69 -26.18
CA TRP A 272 -16.37 -19.64 -26.71
C TRP A 272 -17.84 -19.78 -26.26
N GLN A 273 -18.35 -21.01 -26.18
CA GLN A 273 -19.69 -21.30 -25.68
C GLN A 273 -19.84 -21.02 -24.17
N SER A 274 -18.77 -21.22 -23.39
CA SER A 274 -18.79 -20.97 -21.93
C SER A 274 -19.02 -19.50 -21.55
N VAL A 275 -18.87 -18.58 -22.50
CA VAL A 275 -19.17 -17.15 -22.36
C VAL A 275 -20.36 -16.70 -23.22
N GLY A 276 -21.21 -17.64 -23.65
CA GLY A 276 -22.45 -17.36 -24.36
C GLY A 276 -22.31 -17.13 -25.86
N SER A 277 -21.19 -17.56 -26.47
CA SER A 277 -20.98 -17.48 -27.92
C SER A 277 -21.18 -16.08 -28.53
N PRO A 278 -20.52 -15.02 -28.00
CA PRO A 278 -20.64 -13.68 -28.56
C PRO A 278 -20.23 -13.65 -30.03
N ALA A 279 -20.98 -12.91 -30.86
CA ALA A 279 -20.70 -12.81 -32.29
C ALA A 279 -19.28 -12.23 -32.53
N PRO A 280 -18.38 -12.96 -33.21
CA PRO A 280 -17.03 -12.48 -33.41
C PRO A 280 -16.99 -11.37 -34.47
N ILE A 281 -16.12 -10.38 -34.24
CA ILE A 281 -15.75 -9.36 -35.23
C ILE A 281 -14.93 -10.04 -36.33
N VAL A 282 -15.30 -9.83 -37.58
CA VAL A 282 -14.55 -10.37 -38.73
C VAL A 282 -13.41 -9.42 -39.06
N ASP A 283 -12.18 -9.88 -38.88
CA ASP A 283 -10.98 -9.16 -39.29
C ASP A 283 -10.49 -9.69 -40.65
N GLY A 284 -10.14 -8.76 -41.55
CA GLY A 284 -9.58 -9.07 -42.87
C GLY A 284 -8.06 -9.30 -42.87
N GLY A 285 -7.38 -9.05 -41.74
CA GLY A 285 -5.93 -9.13 -41.60
C GLY A 285 -5.40 -10.27 -40.73
N THR A 286 -4.09 -10.22 -40.46
CA THR A 286 -3.40 -11.09 -39.50
C THR A 286 -3.62 -10.55 -38.08
N ILE A 287 -4.13 -11.37 -37.18
CA ILE A 287 -4.29 -11.03 -35.76
C ILE A 287 -2.89 -10.86 -35.14
N THR A 288 -2.47 -9.62 -34.88
CA THR A 288 -1.21 -9.34 -34.17
C THR A 288 -1.49 -9.19 -32.67
N SER A 289 -1.00 -10.14 -31.86
CA SER A 289 -1.02 -10.02 -30.41
C SER A 289 0.01 -8.98 -29.96
N ASN A 290 -0.42 -7.73 -29.73
CA ASN A 290 0.47 -6.65 -29.28
C ASN A 290 0.77 -6.70 -27.78
N CYS A 291 1.15 -7.87 -27.26
CA CYS A 291 1.56 -8.03 -25.87
C CYS A 291 3.06 -8.16 -25.72
N SER A 292 3.75 -7.02 -25.69
CA SER A 292 5.06 -6.91 -25.07
C SER A 292 4.87 -6.88 -23.55
N GLN A 293 5.23 -7.95 -22.86
CA GLN A 293 5.18 -8.02 -21.39
C GLN A 293 6.04 -6.91 -20.78
N THR A 294 5.45 -6.06 -19.94
CA THR A 294 6.22 -5.19 -19.05
C THR A 294 6.53 -5.97 -17.78
N SER A 295 7.81 -6.21 -17.52
CA SER A 295 8.27 -6.80 -16.26
C SER A 295 7.72 -6.03 -15.06
N PRO A 296 7.38 -6.69 -13.94
CA PRO A 296 6.96 -5.98 -12.73
C PRO A 296 8.07 -5.03 -12.24
N PRO A 297 7.72 -3.96 -11.51
CA PRO A 297 8.72 -3.17 -10.79
C PRO A 297 9.47 -4.11 -9.84
N SER A 298 10.80 -4.12 -9.92
CA SER A 298 11.65 -4.82 -8.96
C SER A 298 11.35 -4.26 -7.57
N SER A 299 10.89 -5.13 -6.67
CA SER A 299 10.79 -4.89 -5.22
C SER A 299 12.14 -4.62 -4.60
#